data_AF-A0A2V6KHB8-F1
#
_entry.id   AF-A0A2V6KHB8-F1
#
_cell.length_a   1.000
_cell.length_b   1.000
_cell.length_c   1.000
_cell.angle_alpha   90.00
_cell.angle_beta   90.00
_cell.angle_gamma   90.00
#
_symmetry.space_group_name_H-M   'P 1'
#
loop_
_entity.id
_entity.type
_entity.pdbx_description
1 polymer ?
#
loop_
_entity_poly.entity_id
_entity_poly.type
_entity_poly.pdbx_seq_one_letter_code
_entity_poly.pdbx_strand_id
1 'polypeptide(L)' 'MAGKKPKSTKQRKTEERFKQDLLSRGEAVERVNGKLPPGATHEIVGKDSKGNPKIVRRRFSAF' A
#
# COMPACT_ATOMS: atom_id res chain seq x y z
N MET A 1 -13.05 -22.15 -0.13
CA MET A 1 -12.36 -20.93 -0.64
C MET A 1 -12.75 -19.77 0.26
N ALA A 2 -11.82 -19.25 1.07
CA ALA A 2 -12.13 -18.19 2.05
C ALA A 2 -12.47 -16.87 1.34
N GLY A 3 -13.77 -16.58 1.19
CA GLY A 3 -14.26 -15.31 0.67
C GLY A 3 -13.88 -14.18 1.62
N LYS A 4 -13.02 -13.27 1.17
CA LYS A 4 -12.73 -12.03 1.91
C LYS A 4 -14.03 -11.24 2.05
N LYS A 5 -14.57 -11.14 3.28
CA LYS A 5 -15.75 -10.31 3.57
C LYS A 5 -15.53 -8.90 3.00
N PRO A 6 -16.50 -8.31 2.29
CA PRO A 6 -16.35 -6.97 1.75
C PRO A 6 -16.14 -5.99 2.89
N LYS A 7 -15.00 -5.29 2.92
CA LYS A 7 -14.74 -4.19 3.85
C LYS A 7 -15.88 -3.18 3.74
N SER A 8 -16.36 -2.67 4.87
CA SER A 8 -17.46 -1.69 4.92
C SER A 8 -17.09 -0.43 4.14
N THR A 9 -18.08 0.30 3.61
CA THR A 9 -17.87 1.53 2.84
C THR A 9 -17.00 2.57 3.57
N LYS A 10 -17.14 2.67 4.89
CA LYS A 10 -16.27 3.52 5.74
C LYS A 10 -14.81 3.05 5.73
N GLN A 11 -14.58 1.74 5.85
CA GLN A 11 -13.22 1.16 5.79
C GLN A 11 -12.56 1.33 4.42
N ARG A 12 -13.33 1.32 3.32
CA ARG A 12 -12.80 1.57 1.97
C ARG A 12 -12.31 3.00 1.81
N LYS A 13 -13.12 3.98 2.23
CA LYS A 13 -12.77 5.40 2.16
C LYS A 13 -11.53 5.72 3.00
N THR A 14 -11.39 5.11 4.18
CA THR A 14 -10.19 5.22 5.01
C THR A 14 -8.97 4.58 4.34
N GLU A 15 -9.12 3.43 3.69
CA GLU A 15 -8.01 2.76 3.00
C GLU A 15 -7.53 3.54 1.77
N GLU A 16 -8.43 4.11 0.98
CA GLU A 16 -8.07 4.94 -0.17
C GLU A 16 -7.31 6.20 0.26
N ARG A 17 -7.80 6.88 1.30
CA ARG A 17 -7.11 8.05 1.88
C ARG A 17 -5.73 7.67 2.40
N PHE A 18 -5.63 6.56 3.14
CA PHE A 18 -4.36 6.04 3.64
C PHE A 18 -3.36 5.77 2.51
N LYS A 19 -3.79 5.13 1.41
CA LYS A 19 -2.93 4.91 0.24
C LYS A 19 -2.46 6.23 -0.39
N GLN A 20 -3.35 7.21 -0.51
CA GLN A 20 -3.00 8.53 -1.05
C GLN A 20 -1.99 9.28 -0.16
N ASP A 21 -2.17 9.23 1.16
CA ASP A 21 -1.23 9.82 2.11
C ASP A 21 0.16 9.19 1.98
N LEU A 22 0.26 7.86 1.91
CA LEU A 22 1.53 7.16 1.72
C LEU A 22 2.25 7.54 0.43
N LEU A 23 1.50 7.67 -0.67
CA LEU A 23 2.06 8.09 -1.96
C LEU A 23 2.52 9.55 -1.91
N SER A 24 1.71 10.43 -1.32
CA SER A 24 2.02 11.86 -1.21
C SER A 24 3.25 12.12 -0.37
N ARG A 25 3.51 11.28 0.65
CA ARG A 25 4.69 11.36 1.53
C ARG A 25 5.91 10.64 0.95
N GLY A 26 5.78 9.90 -0.15
CA GLY A 26 6.85 9.04 -0.68
C GLY A 26 7.15 7.81 0.18
N GLU A 27 6.24 7.44 1.10
CA GLU A 27 6.38 6.26 1.96
C GLU A 27 5.99 4.96 1.25
N ALA A 28 5.20 5.08 0.17
CA ALA A 28 4.87 3.99 -0.73
C ALA A 28 5.51 4.21 -2.11
N VAL A 29 6.38 3.30 -2.51
CA VAL A 29 7.14 3.40 -3.77
C VAL A 29 7.30 2.04 -4.42
N GLU A 30 7.56 2.05 -5.72
CA GLU A 30 8.03 0.86 -6.41
C GLU A 30 9.44 0.50 -5.93
N ARG A 31 9.72 -0.79 -5.94
CA ARG A 31 11.00 -1.32 -5.48
C ARG A 31 12.07 -1.02 -6.53
N VAL A 32 13.16 -0.38 -6.11
CA VAL A 32 14.30 -0.07 -6.98
C VAL A 32 15.36 -1.14 -6.74
N ASN A 33 15.78 -1.85 -7.80
CA ASN A 33 16.78 -2.92 -7.72
C ASN A 33 16.49 -3.97 -6.64
N GLY A 34 15.22 -4.37 -6.49
CA GLY A 34 14.86 -5.39 -5.52
C GLY A 34 14.82 -4.91 -4.05
N LYS A 35 15.05 -3.62 -3.77
CA LYS A 35 15.03 -3.04 -2.42
C LYS A 35 14.08 -1.84 -2.31
N LEU A 36 13.51 -1.63 -1.13
CA LEU A 36 12.83 -0.37 -0.85
C LEU A 36 13.88 0.70 -0.54
N PRO A 37 13.72 1.93 -1.07
CA PRO A 37 14.59 3.04 -0.73
C PRO A 37 14.45 3.42 0.75
N PRO A 38 15.48 4.09 1.33
CA PRO A 38 15.40 4.59 2.69
C PRO A 38 14.22 5.57 2.84
N GLY A 39 13.47 5.44 3.93
CA GLY A 39 12.24 6.21 4.17
C GLY A 39 10.97 5.57 3.62
N ALA A 40 11.06 4.66 2.65
CA ALA A 40 9.89 3.92 2.20
C ALA A 40 9.54 2.78 3.16
N THR A 41 8.29 2.77 3.62
CA THR A 41 7.74 1.76 4.52
C THR A 41 6.89 0.73 3.76
N HIS A 42 6.35 1.15 2.62
CA HIS A 42 5.45 0.37 1.79
C HIS A 42 5.96 0.24 0.34
N GLU A 43 5.67 -0.91 -0.26
CA GLU A 43 6.00 -1.24 -1.64
C GLU A 43 4.73 -1.19 -2.49
N ILE A 44 4.80 -0.50 -3.63
CA ILE A 44 3.80 -0.60 -4.70
C ILE A 44 4.12 -1.86 -5.50
N VAL A 45 3.24 -2.86 -5.41
CA VAL A 45 3.40 -4.18 -6.09
C VAL A 45 2.57 -4.28 -7.37
N GLY A 46 1.98 -3.17 -7.82
CA GLY A 46 1.15 -3.09 -9.02
C GLY A 46 -0.11 -2.27 -8.80
N LYS A 47 -1.12 -2.49 -9.65
CA LYS A 47 -2.44 -1.86 -9.57
C LYS A 47 -3.53 -2.92 -9.45
N ASP A 48 -4.64 -2.59 -8.80
CA ASP A 48 -5.84 -3.43 -8.83
C ASP A 48 -6.66 -3.20 -10.10
N SER A 49 -7.72 -3.99 -10.30
CA SER A 49 -8.58 -3.95 -11.49
C SER A 49 -9.28 -2.60 -11.73
N LYS A 50 -9.25 -1.69 -10.75
CA LYS A 50 -9.79 -0.32 -10.87
C LYS A 50 -8.68 0.72 -11.06
N GLY A 51 -7.43 0.29 -11.21
CA GLY A 51 -6.28 1.17 -11.42
C GLY A 51 -5.67 1.74 -10.14
N ASN A 52 -6.17 1.40 -8.93
CA ASN A 52 -5.56 1.92 -7.71
C ASN A 52 -4.27 1.16 -7.38
N PRO A 53 -3.25 1.83 -6.84
CA PRO A 53 -2.01 1.19 -6.46
C PRO A 53 -2.24 0.15 -5.36
N LYS A 54 -1.73 -1.05 -5.60
CA LYS A 54 -1.70 -2.14 -4.64
C LYS A 54 -0.43 -1.98 -3.81
N ILE A 55 -0.63 -1.58 -2.56
CA ILE A 55 0.45 -1.25 -1.64
C ILE A 55 0.57 -2.38 -0.60
N VAL A 56 1.79 -2.86 -0.37
CA VAL A 56 2.12 -3.88 0.64
C VAL A 56 3.16 -3.30 1.58
N ARG A 57 2.90 -3.37 2.89
CA ARG A 57 3.88 -2.94 3.90
C ARG A 57 5.04 -3.94 3.93
N ARG A 58 6.27 -3.45 3.77
CA ARG A 58 7.48 -4.29 3.67
C ARG A 58 8.51 -4.01 4.75
N ARG A 59 8.50 -2.80 5.33
CA ARG A 59 9.34 -2.48 6.47
C ARG A 59 8.58 -2.84 7.76
N PHE A 60 8.90 -4.01 8.31
CA PHE A 60 8.42 -4.48 9.62
C PHE A 60 9.52 -4.50 10.68
N SER A 61 10.66 -3.87 10.44
CA SER A 61 11.64 -3.65 11.50
C SER A 61 11.19 -2.47 12.34
N ALA A 62 10.41 -2.77 13.38
CA ALA A 62 10.58 -2.06 14.63
C ALA A 62 12.05 -2.19 15.03
N PHE A 63 12.64 -1.06 15.42
CA PHE A 63 13.84 -1.07 16.23
C PHE A 63 13.58 -1.86 17.52
#